data_AF-A0A060BMK2-F1
#
_entry.id   AF-A0A060BMK2-F1
#
_cell.length_a   1.000
_cell.length_b   1.000
_cell.length_c   1.000
_cell.angle_alpha   90.00
_cell.angle_beta   90.00
_cell.angle_gamma   90.00
#
_symmetry.space_group_name_H-M   'P 1'
#
loop_
_entity.id
_entity.type
_entity.pdbx_description
1 polymer ?
#
loop_
_entity_poly.entity_id
_entity_poly.type
_entity_poly.pdbx_seq_one_letter_code
_entity_poly.pdbx_strand_id
1 'polypeptide(L)'
;LQSYAHCQGQYVAICEGDDYWTDKHKLQIQVDFLETHPGYSTCFHRVINYFQDKGTKSLSNGGQKMDTDIMDLARCNYISNVSAVFRRGLFGDFPEWFAQVSTYDYALHMLNAQYGDIHYINRPMAVYRQHGR
;
A
#
# COMPACT_ATOMS: atom_id res chain seq x y z
N LEU A 1 6.90 -1.42 -13.29
CA LEU A 1 6.39 -2.49 -14.18
C LEU A 1 7.29 -3.73 -14.21
N GLN A 2 8.57 -3.59 -14.59
CA GLN A 2 9.49 -4.74 -14.65
C GLN A 2 9.58 -5.52 -13.32
N SER A 3 9.81 -4.84 -12.19
CA SER A 3 9.88 -5.52 -10.89
C SER A 3 8.61 -6.29 -10.53
N TYR A 4 7.43 -5.74 -10.86
CA TYR A 4 6.15 -6.41 -10.63
C TYR A 4 6.02 -7.68 -11.50
N ALA A 5 6.45 -7.64 -12.76
CA ALA A 5 6.41 -8.79 -13.67
C ALA A 5 7.30 -9.96 -13.20
N HIS A 6 8.33 -9.68 -12.39
CA HIS A 6 9.17 -10.72 -11.78
C HIS A 6 8.59 -11.31 -10.49
N CYS A 7 7.53 -10.72 -9.91
CA CYS A 7 6.89 -11.25 -8.70
C CYS A 7 6.09 -12.53 -9.00
N GLN A 8 6.36 -13.59 -8.24
CA GLN A 8 5.67 -14.89 -8.40
C GLN A 8 4.75 -15.26 -7.22
N GLY A 9 4.87 -14.58 -6.08
CA GLY A 9 4.04 -14.85 -4.89
C GLY A 9 2.55 -14.55 -5.12
N GLN A 10 1.66 -15.19 -4.36
CA GLN A 10 0.21 -14.91 -4.43
C GLN A 10 -0.14 -13.47 -4.02
N TYR A 11 0.71 -12.88 -3.19
CA TYR A 11 0.62 -11.51 -2.73
C TYR A 11 1.84 -10.71 -3.18
N VAL A 12 1.64 -9.42 -3.42
CA VAL A 12 2.71 -8.46 -3.71
C VAL A 12 2.73 -7.42 -2.60
N ALA A 13 3.90 -7.20 -2.02
CA ALA A 13 4.16 -6.15 -1.03
C ALA A 13 5.17 -5.15 -1.62
N ILE A 14 5.01 -3.87 -1.29
CA ILE A 14 5.89 -2.81 -1.80
C ILE A 14 6.80 -2.31 -0.69
N CYS A 15 8.09 -2.16 -1.02
CA CYS A 15 9.08 -1.48 -0.20
C CYS A 15 9.99 -0.68 -1.13
N GLU A 16 9.87 0.64 -1.09
CA GLU A 16 10.71 1.54 -1.86
C GLU A 16 12.15 1.54 -1.31
N GLY A 17 13.14 1.79 -2.17
CA GLY A 17 14.56 1.64 -1.82
C GLY A 17 15.02 2.63 -0.76
N ASP A 18 14.30 3.74 -0.61
CA ASP A 18 14.52 4.75 0.41
C ASP A 18 13.56 4.60 1.60
N ASP A 19 12.84 3.50 1.75
CA ASP A 19 12.00 3.22 2.91
C ASP A 19 12.39 1.91 3.61
N TYR A 20 11.75 1.62 4.75
CA TYR A 20 11.96 0.34 5.44
C TYR A 20 10.78 -0.08 6.32
N TRP A 21 10.59 -1.39 6.41
CA TRP A 21 9.67 -1.99 7.37
C TRP A 21 10.33 -2.13 8.74
N THR A 22 9.55 -1.93 9.80
CA THR A 22 10.02 -1.98 11.19
C THR A 22 9.44 -3.15 11.97
N ASP A 23 8.41 -3.81 11.44
CA ASP A 23 7.76 -4.94 12.09
C ASP A 23 8.13 -6.25 11.38
N LYS A 24 8.80 -7.15 12.11
CA LYS A 24 9.18 -8.48 11.61
C LYS A 24 7.99 -9.36 11.23
N HIS A 25 6.78 -9.01 11.69
CA HIS A 25 5.54 -9.74 11.40
C HIS A 25 4.64 -9.04 10.37
N LYS A 26 5.05 -7.90 9.81
CA LYS A 26 4.24 -7.12 8.84
C LYS A 26 3.57 -8.01 7.79
N LEU A 27 4.38 -8.79 7.06
CA LEU A 27 3.90 -9.61 5.95
C LEU A 27 2.93 -10.69 6.42
N GLN A 28 3.25 -11.39 7.52
CA GLN A 28 2.39 -12.42 8.07
C GLN A 28 1.03 -11.85 8.47
N ILE A 29 1.01 -10.73 9.20
CA ILE A 29 -0.22 -10.06 9.63
C ILE A 29 -1.10 -9.69 8.43
N GLN A 30 -0.51 -9.09 7.39
CA GLN A 30 -1.25 -8.65 6.21
C GLN A 30 -1.75 -9.81 5.36
N VAL A 31 -0.93 -10.85 5.18
CA VAL A 31 -1.32 -12.05 4.41
C VAL A 31 -2.38 -12.84 5.16
N ASP A 32 -2.24 -13.06 6.47
CA ASP A 32 -3.26 -13.75 7.28
C ASP A 32 -4.61 -13.05 7.22
N PHE A 33 -4.61 -11.72 7.25
CA PHE A 33 -5.84 -10.94 7.05
C PHE A 33 -6.46 -11.23 5.68
N LEU A 34 -5.68 -11.15 4.60
CA LEU A 34 -6.20 -11.38 3.25
C LEU A 34 -6.65 -12.84 3.07
N GLU A 35 -5.90 -13.84 3.55
CA GLU A 35 -6.32 -15.25 3.48
C GLU A 35 -7.68 -15.50 4.12
N THR A 36 -7.93 -14.87 5.27
CA THR A 36 -9.18 -15.04 6.03
C THR A 36 -10.33 -14.16 5.54
N HIS A 37 -10.06 -13.17 4.67
CA HIS A 37 -11.04 -12.21 4.17
C HIS A 37 -10.99 -12.07 2.64
N PRO A 38 -11.58 -13.02 1.88
CA PRO A 38 -11.51 -13.04 0.41
C PRO A 38 -12.18 -11.83 -0.28
N GLY A 39 -13.07 -11.11 0.40
CA GLY A 39 -13.71 -9.89 -0.11
C GLY A 39 -12.80 -8.67 -0.21
N TYR A 40 -11.57 -8.73 0.35
CA TYR A 40 -10.62 -7.64 0.32
C TYR A 40 -9.55 -7.87 -0.76
N SER A 41 -9.33 -6.86 -1.58
CA SER A 41 -8.33 -6.87 -2.66
C SER A 41 -6.94 -6.49 -2.15
N THR A 42 -6.90 -5.64 -1.12
CA THR A 42 -5.67 -5.09 -0.56
C THR A 42 -5.84 -4.75 0.92
N CYS A 43 -4.73 -4.73 1.64
CA CYS A 43 -4.66 -4.13 2.96
C CYS A 43 -3.41 -3.26 3.08
N PHE A 44 -3.47 -2.27 3.95
CA PHE A 44 -2.36 -1.36 4.22
C PHE A 44 -2.32 -1.06 5.71
N HIS A 45 -1.23 -0.45 6.18
CA HIS A 45 -1.06 -0.19 7.60
C HIS A 45 -0.56 1.22 7.86
N ARG A 46 -0.54 1.60 9.13
CA ARG A 46 -0.06 2.93 9.54
C ARG A 46 1.44 3.07 9.31
N VAL A 47 1.92 4.26 9.00
CA VAL A 47 3.34 4.52 8.72
C VAL A 47 3.86 5.63 9.63
N ILE A 48 5.12 5.50 10.02
CA ILE A 48 5.87 6.58 10.66
C ILE A 48 6.49 7.43 9.55
N ASN A 49 6.06 8.67 9.39
CA ASN A 49 6.74 9.62 8.51
C ASN A 49 7.98 10.14 9.23
N TYR A 50 9.15 10.01 8.63
CA TYR A 50 10.41 10.54 9.16
C TYR A 50 10.93 11.69 8.30
N PHE A 51 10.87 12.91 8.83
CA PHE A 51 11.35 14.12 8.16
C PHE A 51 12.83 14.30 8.48
N GLN A 52 13.69 13.88 7.55
CA GLN A 52 15.14 13.76 7.83
C GLN A 52 15.77 15.10 8.20
N ASP A 53 15.49 16.16 7.43
CA ASP A 53 16.08 17.49 7.64
C ASP A 53 15.80 18.06 9.04
N LYS A 54 14.64 17.70 9.61
CA LYS A 54 14.18 18.20 10.91
C LYS A 54 14.45 17.22 12.05
N GLY A 55 14.80 15.97 11.74
CA GLY A 55 14.89 14.89 12.71
C GLY A 55 13.53 14.52 13.36
N THR A 56 12.40 14.98 12.81
CA THR A 56 11.08 14.80 13.43
C THR A 56 10.31 13.62 12.83
N LYS A 57 9.36 13.09 13.60
CA LYS A 57 8.49 11.98 13.19
C LYS A 57 7.02 12.34 13.39
N SER A 58 6.17 11.84 12.50
CA SER A 58 4.70 11.85 12.66
C SER A 58 4.11 10.50 12.27
N LEU A 59 2.83 10.30 12.57
CA LEU A 59 2.09 9.11 12.13
C LEU A 59 1.15 9.49 10.97
N SER A 60 1.14 8.67 9.91
CA SER A 60 0.15 8.77 8.85
C SER A 60 -1.26 8.38 9.35
N ASN A 61 -2.27 8.63 8.51
CA ASN A 61 -3.59 8.00 8.60
C ASN A 61 -4.30 8.19 9.95
N GLY A 62 -4.22 9.40 10.49
CA GLY A 62 -5.01 9.81 11.66
C GLY A 62 -6.50 9.83 11.32
N GLY A 63 -7.28 8.95 11.94
CA GLY A 63 -8.74 8.88 11.73
C GLY A 63 -9.17 8.14 10.45
N GLN A 64 -8.27 7.41 9.80
CA GLN A 64 -8.60 6.59 8.64
C GLN A 64 -9.63 5.51 9.01
N LYS A 65 -10.66 5.35 8.19
CA LYS A 65 -11.64 4.26 8.32
C LYS A 65 -10.93 2.91 8.22
N MET A 66 -11.39 1.93 9.01
CA MET A 66 -10.82 0.59 9.01
C MET A 66 -11.08 -0.13 7.69
N ASP A 67 -12.29 -0.02 7.18
CA ASP A 67 -12.69 -0.63 5.91
C ASP A 67 -13.17 0.47 4.97
N THR A 68 -12.69 0.41 3.75
CA THR A 68 -12.91 1.41 2.71
C THR A 68 -13.06 0.74 1.36
N ASP A 69 -13.69 1.43 0.42
CA ASP A 69 -13.88 0.97 -0.94
C ASP A 69 -13.11 1.85 -1.95
N ILE A 70 -13.27 1.54 -3.23
CA ILE A 70 -12.71 2.34 -4.32
C ILE A 70 -13.23 3.78 -4.34
N MET A 71 -14.45 4.05 -3.87
CA MET A 71 -15.03 5.40 -3.86
C MET A 71 -14.41 6.25 -2.76
N ASP A 72 -14.11 5.66 -1.61
CA ASP A 72 -13.33 6.30 -0.56
C ASP A 72 -11.89 6.58 -1.03
N LEU A 73 -11.25 5.63 -1.72
CA LEU A 73 -9.91 5.83 -2.29
C LEU A 73 -9.91 6.91 -3.39
N ALA A 74 -10.93 6.94 -4.25
CA ALA A 74 -11.08 7.93 -5.31
C ALA A 74 -11.14 9.38 -4.79
N ARG A 75 -11.64 9.58 -3.57
CA ARG A 75 -11.74 10.89 -2.92
C ARG A 75 -10.40 11.38 -2.36
N CYS A 76 -9.50 10.48 -1.98
CA CYS A 76 -8.24 10.82 -1.36
C CYS A 76 -7.26 9.64 -1.42
N ASN A 77 -6.03 9.87 -1.91
CA ASN A 77 -4.97 8.88 -1.86
C ASN A 77 -4.37 8.76 -0.45
N TYR A 78 -5.04 8.00 0.44
CA TYR A 78 -4.63 7.82 1.83
C TYR A 78 -3.68 6.62 2.06
N ILE A 79 -3.41 5.81 1.04
CA ILE A 79 -2.55 4.64 1.17
C ILE A 79 -1.09 5.06 1.01
N SER A 80 -0.27 4.83 2.03
CA SER A 80 1.18 4.98 1.89
C SER A 80 1.73 3.73 1.21
N ASN A 81 2.40 3.89 0.07
CA ASN A 81 2.81 2.78 -0.81
C ASN A 81 3.61 1.68 -0.10
N VAL A 82 4.63 2.04 0.71
CA VAL A 82 5.42 1.13 1.56
C VAL A 82 4.61 0.24 2.52
N SER A 83 3.37 0.63 2.82
CA SER A 83 2.50 -0.09 3.76
C SER A 83 1.60 -1.13 3.12
N ALA A 84 1.46 -1.11 1.78
CA ALA A 84 0.44 -1.88 1.10
C ALA A 84 0.86 -3.33 0.79
N VAL A 85 -0.13 -4.21 0.80
CA VAL A 85 -0.06 -5.59 0.27
C VAL A 85 -1.30 -5.81 -0.60
N PHE A 86 -1.11 -6.41 -1.76
CA PHE A 86 -2.17 -6.68 -2.76
C PHE A 86 -2.20 -8.16 -3.11
N ARG A 87 -3.37 -8.67 -3.50
CA ARG A 87 -3.45 -9.93 -4.22
C ARG A 87 -2.89 -9.75 -5.63
N ARG A 88 -2.04 -10.67 -6.09
CA ARG A 88 -1.49 -10.60 -7.44
C ARG A 88 -2.51 -11.06 -8.48
N GLY A 89 -2.57 -10.36 -9.61
CA GLY A 89 -3.28 -10.80 -10.80
C GLY A 89 -4.78 -10.47 -10.85
N LEU A 90 -5.28 -9.61 -9.98
CA LEU A 90 -6.71 -9.23 -9.96
C LEU A 90 -7.19 -8.60 -11.29
N PHE A 91 -6.36 -7.75 -11.89
CA PHE A 91 -6.69 -7.02 -13.12
C PHE A 91 -6.02 -7.56 -14.39
N GLY A 92 -5.32 -8.69 -14.31
CA GLY A 92 -4.54 -9.23 -15.43
C GLY A 92 -3.33 -8.35 -15.77
N ASP A 93 -3.22 -7.96 -17.05
CA ASP A 93 -2.15 -7.10 -17.55
C ASP A 93 -2.39 -5.64 -17.17
N PHE A 94 -1.30 -4.88 -17.01
CA PHE A 94 -1.40 -3.44 -16.80
C PHE A 94 -2.04 -2.76 -18.02
N PRO A 95 -3.01 -1.86 -17.82
CA PRO A 95 -3.55 -1.05 -18.91
C PRO A 95 -2.46 -0.20 -19.57
N GLU A 96 -2.58 0.06 -20.88
CA GLU A 96 -1.61 0.84 -21.65
C GLU A 96 -1.33 2.23 -21.06
N TRP A 97 -2.37 2.87 -20.51
CA TRP A 97 -2.27 4.18 -19.87
C TRP A 97 -1.43 4.17 -18.57
N PHE A 98 -1.21 3.01 -17.95
CA PHE A 98 -0.48 2.92 -16.67
C PHE A 98 0.96 3.41 -16.81
N ALA A 99 1.59 3.21 -17.97
CA ALA A 99 2.95 3.72 -18.20
C ALA A 99 3.02 5.26 -18.26
N GLN A 100 1.88 5.92 -18.47
CA GLN A 100 1.77 7.36 -18.71
C GLN A 100 1.44 8.17 -17.44
N VAL A 101 1.05 7.51 -16.34
CA VAL A 101 0.73 8.21 -15.08
C VAL A 101 1.99 8.61 -14.32
N SER A 102 1.94 9.74 -13.61
CA SER A 102 3.02 10.14 -12.70
C SER A 102 2.87 9.56 -11.29
N THR A 103 1.64 9.23 -10.87
CA THR A 103 1.30 8.63 -9.57
C THR A 103 1.00 7.15 -9.73
N TYR A 104 2.06 6.36 -9.96
CA TYR A 104 1.96 4.92 -10.20
C TYR A 104 1.39 4.14 -9.01
N ASP A 105 1.71 4.57 -7.79
CA ASP A 105 1.22 4.03 -6.53
C ASP A 105 -0.30 4.13 -6.47
N TYR A 106 -0.84 5.34 -6.66
CA TYR A 106 -2.27 5.59 -6.63
C TYR A 106 -3.01 4.82 -7.74
N ALA A 107 -2.47 4.82 -8.95
CA ALA A 107 -3.04 4.04 -10.05
C ALA A 107 -3.08 2.54 -9.73
N LEU A 108 -2.02 2.00 -9.12
CA LEU A 108 -1.96 0.60 -8.71
C LEU A 108 -2.98 0.30 -7.60
N HIS A 109 -3.13 1.19 -6.63
CA HIS A 109 -4.15 1.05 -5.57
C HIS A 109 -5.55 1.01 -6.18
N MET A 110 -5.86 1.92 -7.10
CA MET A 110 -7.15 1.97 -7.80
C MET A 110 -7.40 0.72 -8.67
N LEU A 111 -6.37 0.20 -9.34
CA LEU A 111 -6.47 -1.04 -10.11
C LEU A 111 -6.85 -2.25 -9.24
N ASN A 112 -6.32 -2.34 -8.03
CA ASN A 112 -6.67 -3.43 -7.11
C ASN A 112 -8.04 -3.21 -6.45
N ALA A 113 -8.35 -1.98 -6.03
CA ALA A 113 -9.58 -1.63 -5.34
C ALA A 113 -10.86 -1.92 -6.15
N GLN A 114 -10.75 -2.06 -7.48
CA GLN A 114 -11.87 -2.48 -8.35
C GLN A 114 -12.37 -3.90 -8.06
N TYR A 115 -11.58 -4.71 -7.34
CA TYR A 115 -11.83 -6.15 -7.15
C TYR A 115 -12.11 -6.55 -5.70
N GLY A 116 -12.31 -5.57 -4.81
CA GLY A 116 -12.66 -5.83 -3.42
C GLY A 116 -12.26 -4.69 -2.51
N ASP A 117 -12.74 -4.75 -1.27
CA ASP A 117 -12.53 -3.71 -0.26
C ASP A 117 -11.05 -3.57 0.14
N ILE A 118 -10.76 -2.46 0.78
CA ILE A 118 -9.44 -2.04 1.26
C ILE A 118 -9.48 -2.02 2.79
N HIS A 119 -8.60 -2.79 3.42
CA HIS A 119 -8.50 -2.83 4.88
C HIS A 119 -7.31 -2.02 5.40
N TYR A 120 -7.56 -1.18 6.40
CA TYR A 120 -6.57 -0.40 7.13
C TYR A 120 -6.26 -1.04 8.48
N ILE A 121 -5.00 -1.42 8.66
CA ILE A 121 -4.47 -1.93 9.92
C ILE A 121 -3.87 -0.77 10.71
N ASN A 122 -4.53 -0.38 11.81
CA ASN A 122 -4.10 0.72 12.68
C ASN A 122 -2.88 0.33 13.57
N ARG A 123 -1.79 -0.08 12.94
CA ARG A 123 -0.50 -0.45 13.56
C ARG A 123 0.65 0.10 12.71
N PRO A 124 1.58 0.87 13.30
CA PRO A 124 2.76 1.33 12.59
C PRO A 124 3.73 0.17 12.34
N MET A 125 4.00 -0.15 11.07
CA MET A 125 4.89 -1.27 10.69
C MET A 125 5.97 -0.88 9.66
N ALA A 126 6.05 0.39 9.28
CA ALA A 126 7.07 0.91 8.37
C ALA A 126 7.42 2.37 8.67
N VAL A 127 8.56 2.81 8.16
CA VAL A 127 9.01 4.20 8.13
C VAL A 127 9.08 4.66 6.69
N TYR A 128 8.36 5.75 6.40
CA TYR A 128 8.45 6.51 5.15
C TYR A 128 9.44 7.66 5.36
N ARG A 129 10.55 7.66 4.62
CA ARG A 129 11.57 8.71 4.73
C ARG A 129 11.23 9.88 3.81
N GLN A 130 11.04 11.05 4.40
CA GLN A 130 10.85 12.29 3.65
C GLN A 130 12.17 13.05 3.57
N HIS A 131 12.60 13.26 2.34
CA HIS A 131 13.77 14.06 1.99
C HIS A 131 13.34 15.51 1.76
N GLY A 132 14.20 16.46 2.13
CA GLY A 132 14.01 17.87 1.78
C GLY A 132 13.83 18.06 0.28
N ARG A 133 12.96 18.99 -0.08
CA ARG A 133 12.91 19.54 -1.43
C ARG A 133 14.03 20.55 -1.63
#